data_AF-A0A6P1GNZ5-F1
#
_entry.id   AF-A0A6P1GNZ5-F1
#
_cell.length_a   1.000
_cell.length_b   1.000
_cell.length_c   1.000
_cell.angle_alpha   90.00
_cell.angle_beta   90.00
_cell.angle_gamma   90.00
#
_symmetry.space_group_name_H-M   'P 1'
#
loop_
_entity.id
_entity.type
_entity.pdbx_description
1 polymer ?
#
loop_
_entity_poly.entity_id
_entity_poly.type
_entity_poly.pdbx_seq_one_letter_code
_entity_poly.pdbx_strand_id
1 'polypeptide(L)'
;MRLGNDRREQKVESGIYALSCLPSGQRWVGSALNLATIRNRLWFTLRLGNDRHPGLQHAWNAHGEDGFDFEILERLKADDLGAGRDRRLKERLLQWAEELQATRI
;
A
#
# COMPACT_ATOMS: atom_id res chain seq x y z
N MET A 1 -3.54 35.19 14.47
CA MET A 1 -2.18 34.59 14.55
C MET A 1 -2.33 33.09 14.77
N ARG A 2 -1.62 32.31 13.94
CA ARG A 2 -1.25 30.88 14.02
C ARG A 2 -2.39 29.86 14.27
N LEU A 3 -2.75 29.15 13.20
CA LEU A 3 -3.52 27.91 13.21
C LEU A 3 -2.92 26.95 14.27
N GLY A 4 -3.76 26.49 15.19
CA GLY A 4 -3.45 25.38 16.07
C GLY A 4 -3.24 24.13 15.22
N ASN A 5 -1.97 23.80 14.97
CA ASN A 5 -1.58 22.62 14.24
C ASN A 5 -1.69 21.43 15.21
N ASP A 6 -2.91 20.92 15.38
CA ASP A 6 -3.21 19.64 16.01
C ASP A 6 -2.58 18.54 15.16
N ARG A 7 -1.25 18.37 15.29
CA ARG A 7 -0.55 17.18 14.81
C ARG A 7 -1.01 16.05 15.72
N ARG A 8 -2.19 15.50 15.42
CA ARG A 8 -2.59 14.19 15.93
C ARG A 8 -1.39 13.28 15.72
N GLU A 9 -0.86 12.79 16.82
CA GLU A 9 0.11 11.71 16.85
C GLU A 9 -0.57 10.48 16.25
N GLN A 10 -0.70 10.45 14.93
CA GLN A 10 -1.16 9.29 14.20
C GLN A 10 -0.09 8.25 14.44
N LYS A 11 -0.38 7.34 15.39
CA LYS A 11 0.42 6.15 15.63
C LYS A 11 0.75 5.56 14.27
N VAL A 12 2.02 5.58 13.91
CA VAL A 12 2.49 5.17 12.59
C VAL A 12 2.32 3.66 12.49
N GLU A 13 1.23 3.24 11.84
CA GLU A 13 0.94 1.82 11.62
C GLU A 13 1.66 1.35 10.36
N SER A 14 2.50 0.32 10.50
CA SER A 14 2.94 -0.47 9.34
C SER A 14 1.84 -1.42 8.93
N GLY A 15 1.93 -1.92 7.70
CA GLY A 15 1.04 -2.98 7.30
C GLY A 15 1.25 -3.49 5.90
N ILE A 16 0.33 -4.38 5.54
CA ILE A 16 0.16 -4.94 4.21
C ILE A 16 -1.09 -4.33 3.60
N TYR A 17 -1.00 -3.95 2.34
CA TYR A 17 -2.10 -3.36 1.57
C TYR A 17 -2.21 -4.05 0.21
N ALA A 18 -3.39 -3.99 -0.40
CA ALA A 18 -3.62 -4.43 -1.76
C ALA A 18 -4.11 -3.29 -2.66
N LEU A 19 -3.78 -3.41 -3.94
CA LEU A 19 -4.47 -2.72 -5.03
C LEU A 19 -5.15 -3.76 -5.90
N SER A 20 -6.40 -3.51 -6.27
CA SER A 20 -7.12 -4.34 -7.23
C SER A 20 -7.54 -3.48 -8.41
N CYS A 21 -7.21 -3.90 -9.63
CA CYS A 21 -7.79 -3.35 -10.84
C CYS A 21 -9.14 -4.04 -11.06
N LEU A 22 -10.24 -3.34 -10.81
CA LEU A 22 -11.59 -3.88 -10.90
C LEU A 22 -11.92 -4.39 -12.32
N PRO A 23 -11.56 -3.69 -13.41
CA PRO A 23 -11.85 -4.16 -14.77
C PRO A 23 -11.04 -5.38 -15.20
N SER A 24 -9.77 -5.51 -14.80
CA SER A 24 -8.90 -6.61 -15.25
C SER A 24 -8.81 -7.77 -14.26
N GLY A 25 -9.28 -7.59 -13.02
CA GLY A 25 -9.18 -8.56 -11.93
C GLY A 25 -7.75 -8.74 -11.40
N GLN A 26 -6.77 -8.00 -11.93
CA GLN A 26 -5.39 -8.07 -11.47
C GLN A 26 -5.26 -7.47 -10.08
N ARG A 27 -4.42 -8.10 -9.25
CA ARG A 27 -4.20 -7.69 -7.88
C ARG A 27 -2.71 -7.54 -7.60
N TRP A 28 -2.38 -6.50 -6.86
CA TRP A 28 -1.05 -6.23 -6.34
C TRP A 28 -1.10 -6.12 -4.83
N VAL A 29 -0.03 -6.53 -4.17
CA VAL A 29 0.11 -6.45 -2.72
C VAL A 29 1.46 -5.83 -2.38
N GLY A 30 1.46 -4.90 -1.44
CA GLY A 30 2.67 -4.24 -0.98
C GLY A 30 2.70 -4.09 0.53
N SER A 31 3.86 -3.69 1.05
CA SER A 31 4.04 -3.37 2.45
C SER A 31 4.38 -1.89 2.64
N ALA A 32 3.94 -1.30 3.75
CA ALA A 32 4.30 0.08 4.08
C ALA A 32 4.64 0.24 5.55
N LEU A 33 5.57 1.14 5.84
CA LEU A 33 5.88 1.55 7.21
C LEU A 33 4.85 2.55 7.76
N ASN A 34 4.10 3.21 6.87
CA ASN A 34 3.06 4.16 7.23
C ASN A 34 1.84 3.98 6.30
N LEU A 35 0.82 3.27 6.80
CA LEU A 35 -0.43 3.03 6.08
C LEU A 35 -1.26 4.31 5.87
N ALA A 36 -1.09 5.34 6.70
CA ALA A 36 -1.84 6.59 6.55
C ALA A 36 -1.41 7.39 5.31
N THR A 37 -0.17 7.22 4.85
CA THR A 37 0.38 7.98 3.73
C THR A 37 0.57 7.16 2.45
N ILE A 38 0.58 5.83 2.54
CA ILE A 38 0.92 4.97 1.40
C ILE A 38 -0.05 5.13 0.23
N ARG A 39 -1.36 5.21 0.48
CA ARG A 39 -2.37 5.39 -0.58
C ARG A 39 -2.09 6.65 -1.41
N ASN A 40 -1.94 7.80 -0.74
CA ASN A 40 -1.67 9.07 -1.42
C ASN A 40 -0.37 9.03 -2.22
N ARG A 41 0.68 8.40 -1.67
CA ARG A 41 1.96 8.24 -2.35
C ARG A 41 1.81 7.41 -3.63
N LEU A 42 1.13 6.26 -3.56
CA LEU A 42 0.90 5.38 -4.71
C LEU A 42 0.09 6.08 -5.80
N TRP A 43 -1.04 6.68 -5.43
CA TRP A 43 -1.90 7.43 -6.37
C TRP A 43 -1.12 8.53 -7.07
N PHE A 44 -0.31 9.29 -6.31
CA PHE A 44 0.54 10.33 -6.88
C PHE A 44 1.60 9.75 -7.84
N THR A 45 2.31 8.69 -7.44
CA THR A 45 3.33 8.03 -8.27
C THR A 45 2.75 7.46 -9.56
N LEU A 46 1.58 6.82 -9.49
CA LEU A 46 0.89 6.24 -10.65
C LEU A 46 0.38 7.32 -11.60
N ARG A 47 -0.16 8.43 -11.08
CA ARG A 47 -0.54 9.60 -11.89
C ARG A 47 0.66 10.24 -12.60
N LEU A 48 1.84 10.23 -11.98
CA LEU A 48 3.07 10.73 -12.60
C LEU A 48 3.66 9.77 -13.64
N GLY A 49 3.22 8.52 -13.72
CA GLY A 49 3.77 7.54 -14.65
C GLY A 49 5.15 7.00 -14.25
N ASN A 50 5.55 7.15 -12.98
CA ASN A 50 6.90 6.83 -12.50
C ASN A 50 6.89 5.68 -11.46
N ASP A 51 5.92 4.78 -11.53
CA ASP A 51 5.95 3.56 -10.72
C ASP A 51 7.02 2.60 -11.24
N ARG A 52 7.66 1.88 -10.32
CA ARG A 52 8.73 0.91 -10.65
C ARG A 52 8.17 -0.40 -11.19
N HIS A 53 6.87 -0.64 -11.03
CA HIS A 53 6.20 -1.86 -11.45
C HIS A 53 5.44 -1.62 -12.76
N PRO A 54 6.01 -2.03 -13.91
CA PRO A 54 5.43 -1.71 -15.22
C PRO A 54 4.02 -2.29 -15.41
N GLY A 55 3.74 -3.47 -14.82
CA GLY A 55 2.41 -4.08 -14.88
C GLY A 55 1.33 -3.25 -14.17
N LEU A 56 1.65 -2.71 -12.99
CA LEU A 56 0.74 -1.84 -12.24
C LEU A 56 0.52 -0.51 -12.99
N GLN A 57 1.60 0.12 -13.46
CA GLN A 57 1.52 1.38 -14.20
C GLN A 57 0.73 1.21 -15.51
N HIS A 58 0.91 0.09 -16.21
CA HIS A 58 0.18 -0.19 -17.44
C HIS A 58 -1.33 -0.34 -17.19
N ALA A 59 -1.72 -1.13 -16.18
CA ALA A 59 -3.12 -1.29 -15.80
C ALA A 59 -3.73 0.04 -15.33
N TRP A 60 -2.99 0.84 -14.56
CA TRP A 60 -3.39 2.18 -14.16
C TRP A 60 -3.63 3.11 -15.35
N ASN A 61 -2.73 3.12 -16.32
CA ASN A 61 -2.88 3.93 -17.53
C ASN A 61 -4.07 3.49 -18.39
N ALA A 62 -4.40 2.19 -18.38
CA ALA A 62 -5.51 1.63 -19.16
C ALA A 62 -6.88 1.87 -18.53
N HIS A 63 -7.00 1.80 -17.20
CA HIS A 63 -8.28 1.82 -16.50
C HIS A 63 -8.52 3.09 -15.67
N GLY A 64 -7.49 3.91 -15.49
CA GLY A 64 -7.56 5.12 -14.67
C GLY A 64 -7.76 4.82 -13.18
N GLU A 65 -7.79 5.88 -12.40
CA GLU A 65 -7.91 5.81 -10.94
C GLU A 65 -9.20 5.15 -10.45
N ASP A 66 -10.32 5.42 -11.11
CA ASP A 66 -11.64 4.88 -10.74
C ASP A 66 -11.72 3.35 -10.93
N GLY A 67 -10.86 2.79 -11.79
CA GLY A 67 -10.72 1.36 -11.98
C GLY A 67 -9.96 0.65 -10.86
N PHE A 68 -9.45 1.36 -9.86
CA PHE A 68 -8.60 0.79 -8.81
C PHE A 68 -9.22 0.92 -7.41
N ASP A 69 -9.21 -0.19 -6.70
CA ASP A 69 -9.53 -0.25 -5.27
C ASP A 69 -8.24 -0.37 -4.43
N PHE A 70 -8.25 0.22 -3.23
CA PHE A 70 -7.17 0.14 -2.26
C PHE A 70 -7.69 -0.39 -0.93
N GLU A 71 -7.07 -1.45 -0.45
CA GLU A 71 -7.47 -2.11 0.78
C GLU A 71 -6.27 -2.27 1.74
N ILE A 72 -6.51 -2.10 3.03
CA ILE A 72 -5.56 -2.48 4.08
C ILE A 72 -5.87 -3.91 4.51
N LEU A 73 -4.97 -4.84 4.19
CA LEU A 73 -5.12 -6.25 4.52
C LEU A 73 -4.73 -6.54 5.98
N GLU A 74 -3.66 -5.89 6.45
CA GLU A 74 -3.14 -6.15 7.79
C GLU A 74 -2.44 -4.93 8.36
N ARG A 75 -2.74 -4.60 9.63
CA ARG A 75 -2.04 -3.57 10.39
C ARG A 75 -1.10 -4.23 11.39
N LEU A 76 0.19 -3.92 11.29
CA LEU A 76 1.19 -4.34 12.25
C LEU A 76 1.63 -3.10 13.06
N LYS A 77 1.26 -3.07 14.33
CA LYS A 77 1.62 -1.98 15.25
C LYS A 77 3.11 -2.05 15.56
N ALA A 78 3.74 -0.90 15.70
CA ALA A 78 5.18 -0.83 15.98
C ALA A 78 5.57 -1.55 17.29
N ASP A 79 4.69 -1.51 18.30
CA ASP A 79 4.90 -2.11 19.62
C ASP A 79 5.01 -3.65 19.56
N ASP A 80 4.23 -4.29 18.68
CA ASP A 80 4.20 -5.75 18.49
C ASP A 80 5.41 -6.31 17.72
N LEU A 81 6.20 -5.44 17.07
CA LEU A 81 7.20 -5.85 16.08
C LEU A 81 8.65 -5.76 16.55
N GLY A 82 8.95 -4.86 17.49
CA GLY A 82 10.30 -4.61 17.99
C GLY A 82 11.35 -4.53 16.85
N ALA A 83 12.51 -5.16 17.04
CA ALA A 83 13.57 -5.24 16.03
C ALA A 83 13.24 -6.13 14.81
N GLY A 84 12.15 -6.91 14.86
CA GLY A 84 11.75 -7.87 13.82
C GLY A 84 10.80 -7.33 12.76
N ARG A 85 10.49 -6.02 12.77
CA ARG A 85 9.48 -5.38 11.92
C ARG A 85 9.62 -5.68 10.43
N ASP A 86 10.81 -5.49 9.88
CA ASP A 86 11.06 -5.65 8.44
C ASP A 86 10.87 -7.12 8.01
N ARG A 87 11.44 -8.04 8.79
CA ARG A 87 11.26 -9.49 8.58
C ARG A 87 9.79 -9.88 8.61
N ARG A 88 9.04 -9.41 9.61
CA ARG A 88 7.60 -9.68 9.72
C ARG A 88 6.81 -9.11 8.54
N LEU A 89 7.08 -7.88 8.13
CA LEU A 89 6.43 -7.30 6.95
C LEU A 89 6.71 -8.12 5.69
N LYS A 90 7.94 -8.59 5.50
CA LYS A 90 8.30 -9.46 4.38
C LYS A 90 7.60 -10.81 4.43
N GLU A 91 7.52 -11.45 5.59
CA GLU A 91 6.80 -12.70 5.80
C GLU A 91 5.30 -12.54 5.48
N ARG A 92 4.67 -11.49 6.00
CA ARG A 92 3.24 -11.23 5.76
C ARG A 92 2.95 -10.84 4.31
N LEU A 93 3.82 -10.05 3.69
CA LEU A 93 3.72 -9.71 2.26
C LEU A 93 3.74 -10.96 1.38
N LEU A 94 4.63 -11.91 1.66
CA LEU A 94 4.70 -13.17 0.93
C LEU A 94 3.41 -13.99 1.09
N GLN A 95 2.93 -14.10 2.33
CA GLN A 95 1.71 -14.84 2.64
C GLN A 95 0.47 -14.26 1.95
N TRP A 96 0.28 -12.94 2.02
CA TRP A 96 -0.85 -12.29 1.36
C TRP A 96 -0.74 -12.31 -0.17
N ALA A 97 0.47 -12.28 -0.73
CA ALA A 97 0.67 -12.45 -2.16
C ALA A 97 0.24 -13.83 -2.65
N GLU A 98 0.53 -14.87 -1.88
CA GLU A 98 0.12 -16.23 -2.18
C GLU A 98 -1.39 -16.41 -2.04
N GLU A 99 -1.98 -15.97 -0.93
CA GLU A 99 -3.41 -16.11 -0.64
C GLU A 99 -4.28 -15.39 -1.67
N LEU A 100 -3.90 -14.17 -2.06
CA LEU A 100 -4.65 -13.38 -3.03
C LEU A 100 -4.25 -13.62 -4.49
N GLN A 101 -3.30 -14.53 -4.73
CA GLN A 101 -2.66 -14.73 -6.04
C GLN A 101 -2.18 -13.41 -6.68
N ALA A 102 -1.65 -12.52 -5.84
CA ALA A 102 -1.34 -11.14 -6.19
C ALA A 102 0.15 -10.94 -6.53
N THR A 103 0.43 -9.96 -7.39
CA THR A 103 1.80 -9.55 -7.69
C THR A 103 2.35 -8.65 -6.57
N ARG A 104 3.55 -8.95 -6.07
CA ARG A 104 4.19 -8.14 -5.03
C ARG A 104 4.75 -6.83 -5.59
N ILE A 105 4.56 -5.73 -4.84
CA ILE A 105 5.04 -4.37 -5.13
C ILE A 105 5.65 -3.66 -3.91
#